data_AF-A0A132MN52-F1
#
_entry.id   AF-A0A132MN52-F1
#
_cell.length_a   1.000
_cell.length_b   1.000
_cell.length_c   1.000
_cell.angle_alpha   90.00
_cell.angle_beta   90.00
_cell.angle_gamma   90.00
#
_symmetry.space_group_name_H-M   'P 1'
#
loop_
_entity.id
_entity.type
_entity.pdbx_description
1 polymer ?
#
loop_
_entity_poly.entity_id
_entity_poly.type
_entity_poly.pdbx_seq_one_letter_code
_entity_poly.pdbx_strand_id
1 'polypeptide(L)' 'MIEYCPWCGKKLPKDLRDEWVERAEKLGLSLWDVEDHPEKFPPEMLDDRWWKEAGL' A
#
# COMPACT_ATOMS: atom_id res chain seq x y z
N MET A 1 -11.08 1.50 -9.69
CA MET A 1 -9.97 0.59 -10.03
C MET A 1 -9.55 0.94 -11.45
N ILE A 2 -8.31 1.40 -11.63
CA ILE A 2 -7.76 1.73 -12.95
C ILE A 2 -6.82 0.59 -13.30
N GLU A 3 -7.18 -0.24 -14.28
CA GLU A 3 -6.36 -1.41 -14.68
C GLU A 3 -5.37 -1.08 -15.81
N TYR A 4 -5.63 0.02 -16.53
CA TYR A 4 -4.83 0.46 -17.66
C TYR A 4 -4.52 1.95 -17.53
N CYS A 5 -3.30 2.34 -17.86
CA CYS A 5 -2.91 3.75 -17.87
C CYS A 5 -3.76 4.53 -18.88
N PRO A 6 -4.49 5.58 -18.47
CA PRO A 6 -5.40 6.32 -19.36
C PRO A 6 -4.67 7.13 -20.44
N TRP A 7 -3.35 7.29 -20.36
CA TRP A 7 -2.55 8.03 -21.34
C TRP A 7 -1.82 7.13 -22.34
N CYS A 8 -1.29 5.98 -21.89
CA CYS A 8 -0.48 5.12 -22.75
C CYS A 8 -1.11 3.75 -23.03
N GLY A 9 -2.25 3.43 -22.41
CA GLY A 9 -2.98 2.18 -22.60
C GLY A 9 -2.29 0.93 -22.06
N LYS A 10 -1.12 1.06 -21.40
CA LYS A 10 -0.41 -0.10 -20.81
C LYS A 10 -1.16 -0.62 -19.58
N LYS A 11 -1.18 -1.94 -19.42
CA LYS A 11 -1.68 -2.60 -18.22
C LYS A 11 -0.86 -2.13 -17.02
N LEU A 12 -1.54 -1.64 -16.00
CA LEU A 12 -0.90 -1.24 -14.75
C LEU A 12 -0.44 -2.51 -14.01
N PRO A 13 0.65 -2.40 -13.22
CA PRO A 13 1.01 -3.45 -12.27
C PRO A 13 -0.18 -3.80 -11.37
N LYS A 14 -0.15 -5.00 -10.80
CA LYS A 14 -1.15 -5.40 -9.82
C LYS A 14 -1.19 -4.36 -8.70
N ASP A 15 -2.40 -3.92 -8.33
CA ASP A 15 -2.57 -3.01 -7.20
C ASP A 15 -2.01 -3.68 -5.92
N LEU A 16 -1.21 -2.93 -5.18
CA LEU A 16 -0.63 -3.34 -3.92
C LEU A 16 -1.47 -2.90 -2.72
N ARG A 17 -2.60 -2.21 -2.95
CA ARG A 17 -3.51 -1.77 -1.91
C ARG A 17 -3.95 -2.93 -1.01
N ASP A 18 -4.44 -4.02 -1.61
CA ASP A 18 -4.99 -5.14 -0.82
C ASP A 18 -3.89 -5.79 0.06
N GLU A 19 -2.68 -5.89 -0.46
CA GLU A 19 -1.52 -6.40 0.28
C GLU A 19 -1.11 -5.45 1.43
N TRP A 20 -1.11 -4.14 1.17
CA TRP A 20 -0.83 -3.14 2.22
C TRP A 20 -1.86 -3.20 3.34
N VAL A 21 -3.14 -3.33 3.00
CA VAL A 21 -4.25 -3.44 3.96
C VAL A 21 -4.10 -4.69 4.81
N GLU A 22 -3.84 -5.85 4.19
CA GLU A 22 -3.63 -7.10 4.92
C GLU A 22 -2.46 -7.00 5.91
N ARG A 23 -1.39 -6.29 5.53
CA ARG A 23 -0.24 -6.04 6.43
C ARG A 23 -0.60 -5.12 7.59
N ALA A 24 -1.33 -4.03 7.33
CA ALA A 24 -1.82 -3.14 8.38
C ALA A 24 -2.72 -3.89 9.37
N GLU A 25 -3.65 -4.71 8.86
CA GLU A 25 -4.56 -5.52 9.68
C GLU A 25 -3.81 -6.57 10.52
N LYS A 26 -2.73 -7.17 9.99
CA LYS A 26 -1.85 -8.06 10.77
C LYS A 26 -1.14 -7.35 11.92
N LEU A 27 -0.93 -6.04 11.82
CA LEU A 27 -0.41 -5.21 12.91
C LEU A 27 -1.52 -4.72 13.86
N GLY A 28 -2.78 -5.07 13.59
CA GLY A 28 -3.94 -4.58 14.34
C GLY A 28 -4.31 -3.13 14.02
N LEU A 29 -3.84 -2.60 12.88
CA LEU A 29 -4.07 -1.24 12.42
C LEU A 29 -5.07 -1.24 11.26
N SER A 30 -5.88 -0.19 11.16
CA SER A 30 -6.82 0.00 10.05
C SER A 30 -6.27 0.93 8.99
N LEU A 31 -6.90 0.92 7.81
CA LEU A 31 -6.65 1.90 6.75
C LEU A 31 -6.81 3.36 7.20
N TRP A 32 -7.66 3.61 8.20
CA TRP A 32 -7.92 4.96 8.69
C TRP A 32 -6.84 5.43 9.66
N ASP A 33 -6.25 4.49 10.41
CA ASP A 33 -5.14 4.81 11.33
C ASP A 33 -3.93 5.40 10.59
N VAL A 34 -3.76 5.18 9.29
CA VAL A 34 -2.62 5.75 8.54
C VAL A 34 -2.69 7.27 8.43
N GLU A 35 -3.90 7.83 8.45
CA GLU A 35 -4.16 9.27 8.38
C GLU A 35 -4.33 9.85 9.78
N ASP A 36 -5.10 9.17 10.63
CA ASP A 36 -5.41 9.64 11.99
C ASP A 36 -4.24 9.43 12.97
N HIS A 37 -3.46 8.37 12.80
CA HIS A 37 -2.43 7.89 13.72
C HIS A 37 -1.18 7.32 13.01
N PRO A 38 -0.54 8.08 12.10
CA PRO A 38 0.61 7.61 11.33
C PRO A 38 1.76 7.14 12.24
N GLU A 39 1.86 7.65 13.46
CA GLU A 39 2.87 7.25 14.45
C GLU A 39 2.77 5.78 14.90
N LYS A 40 1.61 5.13 14.71
CA LYS A 40 1.44 3.71 15.03
C LYS A 40 2.02 2.79 13.96
N PHE A 41 2.24 3.31 12.76
CA PHE A 41 2.76 2.52 11.64
C PHE A 41 4.29 2.49 11.66
N PRO A 42 4.89 1.35 11.26
CA PRO A 42 6.31 1.30 10.94
C PRO A 42 6.64 2.32 9.84
N PRO A 43 7.77 3.05 9.92
CA PRO A 43 8.14 4.07 8.92
C PRO A 43 8.19 3.54 7.49
N GLU A 44 8.49 2.24 7.32
CA GLU A 44 8.58 1.59 6.02
C GLU A 44 7.20 1.42 5.36
N MET A 45 6.13 1.30 6.14
CA MET A 45 4.75 1.20 5.64
C MET A 45 4.16 2.54 5.20
N LEU A 46 4.78 3.65 5.60
CA LEU A 46 4.36 5.01 5.23
C LEU A 46 5.02 5.51 3.94
N ASP A 47 5.93 4.72 3.36
CA ASP A 47 6.61 5.07 2.11
C ASP A 47 6.68 3.88 1.15
N ASP A 48 7.55 3.97 0.14
CA ASP A 48 7.67 2.93 -0.87
C ASP A 48 8.60 1.77 -0.48
N ARG A 49 9.20 1.79 0.73
CA ARG A 49 10.12 0.76 1.19
C ARG A 49 9.42 -0.55 1.52
N TRP A 50 8.22 -0.53 2.11
CA TRP A 50 7.56 -1.78 2.53
C TRP A 50 7.36 -2.79 1.37
N TRP A 51 7.05 -2.30 0.16
CA TRP A 51 6.83 -3.17 -0.99
C TRP A 51 8.13 -3.49 -1.73
N LYS A 52 9.07 -2.54 -1.78
CA LYS A 52 10.41 -2.77 -2.34
C LYS A 52 11.19 -3.82 -1.56
N GLU A 53 11.14 -3.77 -0.22
CA GLU A 53 11.78 -4.75 0.65
C GLU A 53 11.07 -6.12 0.60
N ALA A 54 9.76 -6.11 0.36
CA ALA A 54 8.99 -7.33 0.12
C ALA A 54 9.19 -7.93 -1.28
N GLY A 55 9.83 -7.21 -2.20
CA GLY A 55 10.03 -7.65 -3.60
C GLY A 55 8.74 -7.66 -4.43
N LEU A 56 7.80 -6.77 -4.11
CA LEU A 56 6.50 -6.62 -4.80
C LEU A 56 6.53 -5.58 -5.92
#